data_AF-A0A953IUT6-F1
#
_entry.id   AF-A0A953IUT6-F1
#
_cell.length_a   1.000
_cell.length_b   1.000
_cell.length_c   1.000
_cell.angle_alpha   90.00
_cell.angle_beta   90.00
_cell.angle_gamma   90.00
#
_symmetry.space_group_name_H-M   'P 1'
#
loop_
_entity.id
_entity.type
_entity.pdbx_description
1 polymer ?
#
loop_
_entity_poly.entity_id
_entity_poly.type
_entity_poly.pdbx_seq_one_letter_code
_entity_poly.pdbx_strand_id
1 'polypeptide(L)'
;MTMRRTGANQKASAVQAMRRADGVRGLSRVVTGLFRLSRNLAANRLPLRRIALLAAACFIAGMSPAAAQTVKGDVSISTKDGYTRIIVKLAEEVESTVKVAGGIVVVQFKRPVDVGIEKATTAAPDYIGAARRDPDGTGLRIALSRKVTVNSMAAGERLFIDLLPETWTGVAPGLPQDVIEDLARRAREAEKLLRQQRLVNQKSQRPMRVRVATQPTFTRYVFELSDVVPVTTDRTKDALIVTFGIPLKFDLTDAKTNMPSVLKGIEGFVDTDASTVRFSFADVADVRTFREDTNYVVDIGAADGKESNNGGPKIDDQARAAPLVGVDAPDTVPAKVAPGKPQAAVQRNQPQQREKPAEAAAEKPAAPARAAEPPAPAKKSAVEPPSVSAPQAQQP
;
A
#
# COMPACT_ATOMS: atom_id res chain seq x y z
N MET A 1 -43.63 23.62 59.49
CA MET A 1 -44.07 23.37 60.89
C MET A 1 -43.04 22.45 61.53
N THR A 2 -42.36 22.98 62.56
CA THR A 2 -41.55 22.41 63.67
C THR A 2 -41.59 20.87 63.83
N MET A 3 -40.52 20.10 64.15
CA MET A 3 -39.53 20.14 65.24
C MET A 3 -38.40 19.11 64.92
N ARG A 4 -37.09 19.42 65.01
CA ARG A 4 -36.14 19.43 66.15
C ARG A 4 -35.44 18.09 66.53
N ARG A 5 -34.09 18.15 66.40
CA ARG A 5 -32.98 17.56 67.21
C ARG A 5 -32.79 16.03 67.14
N THR A 6 -31.56 15.47 67.09
CA THR A 6 -30.37 15.76 67.91
C THR A 6 -29.08 15.09 67.35
N GLY A 7 -27.91 15.74 67.53
CA GLY A 7 -26.53 15.16 67.66
C GLY A 7 -25.76 14.93 66.35
N ALA A 8 -24.71 15.67 65.91
CA ALA A 8 -23.44 16.12 66.55
C ALA A 8 -22.51 14.92 66.90
N ASN A 9 -21.20 14.84 66.65
CA ASN A 9 -20.11 15.73 66.20
C ASN A 9 -18.82 14.88 66.11
N GLN A 10 -17.92 15.04 65.12
CA GLN A 10 -16.46 15.31 65.19
C GLN A 10 -15.81 14.56 64.00
N LYS A 11 -15.07 15.10 63.02
CA LYS A 11 -13.96 16.08 62.93
C LYS A 11 -12.66 15.71 63.67
N ALA A 12 -11.72 15.21 62.85
CA ALA A 12 -10.35 15.71 62.66
C ALA A 12 -9.16 15.16 63.50
N SER A 13 -8.11 14.78 62.75
CA SER A 13 -6.73 15.31 62.82
C SER A 13 -5.57 14.37 63.23
N ALA A 14 -4.37 14.77 62.75
CA ALA A 14 -2.98 14.31 63.02
C ALA A 14 -2.53 13.04 62.26
N VAL A 15 -1.60 13.02 61.29
CA VAL A 15 -0.33 13.72 61.00
C VAL A 15 0.74 13.58 62.08
N GLN A 16 1.85 12.93 61.68
CA GLN A 16 3.21 12.93 62.24
C GLN A 16 3.47 12.22 63.58
N ALA A 17 4.33 11.19 63.57
CA ALA A 17 5.76 11.35 63.85
C ALA A 17 6.46 10.00 64.22
N MET A 18 7.60 9.77 63.55
CA MET A 18 8.90 9.32 64.08
C MET A 18 9.09 8.02 64.91
N ARG A 19 10.10 7.29 64.39
CA ARG A 19 11.29 6.71 65.08
C ARG A 19 11.27 5.24 65.51
N ARG A 20 12.16 4.49 64.82
CA ARG A 20 13.23 3.59 65.29
C ARG A 20 13.06 2.95 66.69
N ALA A 21 13.20 1.62 66.76
CA ALA A 21 14.37 0.96 67.36
C ALA A 21 14.34 -0.57 67.17
N ASP A 22 15.55 -1.12 67.27
CA ASP A 22 16.07 -2.45 66.95
C ASP A 22 15.57 -3.64 67.80
N GLY A 23 15.85 -4.87 67.33
CA GLY A 23 15.69 -6.09 68.13
C GLY A 23 16.11 -7.42 67.47
N VAL A 24 17.42 -7.61 67.25
CA VAL A 24 18.27 -8.78 67.63
C VAL A 24 17.82 -10.23 67.31
N ARG A 25 18.70 -10.99 66.60
CA ARG A 25 19.02 -12.46 66.70
C ARG A 25 20.05 -12.76 65.59
N GLY A 26 21.18 -13.45 65.74
CA GLY A 26 21.87 -14.16 66.80
C GLY A 26 23.07 -14.86 66.11
N LEU A 27 24.28 -14.78 66.69
CA LEU A 27 25.52 -15.33 66.13
C LEU A 27 26.31 -16.03 67.24
N SER A 28 26.60 -17.32 67.06
CA SER A 28 27.62 -18.16 67.75
C SER A 28 27.15 -19.61 67.68
N ARG A 29 27.91 -20.67 67.42
CA ARG A 29 29.35 -21.02 67.36
C ARG A 29 29.41 -22.20 66.35
N VAL A 30 30.54 -22.68 65.83
CA VAL A 30 31.46 -23.62 66.51
C VAL A 30 32.54 -24.04 65.48
N VAL A 31 33.79 -23.74 65.82
CA VAL A 31 35.00 -24.60 65.82
C VAL A 31 35.58 -25.15 64.51
N THR A 32 36.76 -24.59 64.25
CA THR A 32 37.98 -25.04 63.59
C THR A 32 38.36 -26.52 63.77
N GLY A 33 38.86 -27.17 62.71
CA GLY A 33 39.58 -28.45 62.81
C GLY A 33 40.32 -28.82 61.51
N LEU A 34 41.64 -28.57 61.50
CA LEU A 34 42.60 -28.92 60.45
C LEU A 34 42.76 -30.45 60.27
N PHE A 35 43.05 -30.93 59.04
CA PHE A 35 44.36 -31.47 58.60
C PHE A 35 44.25 -32.46 57.41
N ARG A 36 45.31 -32.41 56.56
CA ARG A 36 45.74 -33.32 55.46
C ARG A 36 45.19 -32.96 54.07
N LEU A 37 45.93 -32.24 53.21
CA LEU A 37 47.11 -32.64 52.38
C LEU A 37 46.92 -34.04 51.78
N SER A 38 46.91 -34.28 50.46
CA SER A 38 47.81 -33.86 49.37
C SER A 38 47.23 -34.51 48.07
N ARG A 39 47.59 -34.26 46.80
CA ARG A 39 48.80 -33.78 46.12
C ARG A 39 48.43 -33.55 44.63
N ASN A 40 48.93 -32.47 44.05
CA ASN A 40 49.36 -32.21 42.66
C ASN A 40 48.65 -32.89 41.46
N LEU A 41 48.26 -32.10 40.46
CA LEU A 41 48.67 -32.19 39.04
C LEU A 41 48.12 -30.94 38.30
N ALA A 42 48.97 -30.00 37.92
CA ALA A 42 49.51 -29.83 36.57
C ALA A 42 48.54 -29.16 35.55
N ALA A 43 48.95 -27.94 35.16
CA ALA A 43 48.68 -27.16 33.95
C ALA A 43 47.66 -27.66 32.90
N ASN A 44 46.79 -26.76 32.43
CA ASN A 44 46.68 -26.53 30.98
C ASN A 44 46.09 -25.16 30.62
N ARG A 45 46.65 -24.56 29.58
CA ARG A 45 46.18 -23.32 28.94
C ARG A 45 44.97 -23.61 28.03
N LEU A 46 44.16 -22.56 27.82
CA LEU A 46 42.89 -22.46 27.08
C LEU A 46 42.76 -23.29 25.78
N PRO A 47 41.52 -23.55 25.32
CA PRO A 47 41.06 -22.69 24.21
C PRO A 47 39.61 -22.21 24.34
N LEU A 48 39.47 -20.88 24.33
CA LEU A 48 38.25 -20.08 24.17
C LEU A 48 37.51 -20.31 22.82
N ARG A 49 37.70 -21.44 22.15
CA ARG A 49 37.16 -21.75 20.81
C ARG A 49 35.87 -22.56 20.81
N ARG A 50 35.43 -23.09 21.95
CA ARG A 50 34.21 -23.94 22.02
C ARG A 50 32.93 -23.16 22.31
N ILE A 51 33.02 -21.90 22.73
CA ILE A 51 31.84 -21.06 23.03
C ILE A 51 31.32 -20.35 21.76
N ALA A 52 32.18 -20.11 20.77
CA ALA A 52 31.77 -19.47 19.51
C ALA A 52 30.94 -20.40 18.59
N LEU A 53 31.06 -21.72 18.72
CA LEU A 53 30.29 -22.65 17.88
C LEU A 53 28.85 -22.88 18.37
N LEU A 54 28.58 -22.73 19.67
CA LEU A 54 27.21 -22.80 20.20
C LEU A 54 26.42 -21.51 19.96
N ALA A 55 27.07 -20.36 19.85
CA ALA A 55 26.40 -19.09 19.52
C ALA A 55 25.99 -19.00 18.04
N ALA A 56 26.74 -19.66 17.13
CA ALA A 56 26.40 -19.73 15.71
C ALA A 56 25.25 -20.71 15.41
N ALA A 57 25.07 -21.76 16.22
CA ALA A 57 23.98 -22.72 16.06
C ALA A 57 22.60 -22.16 16.49
N CYS A 58 22.56 -21.22 17.43
CA CYS A 58 21.32 -20.55 17.83
C CYS A 58 20.86 -19.46 16.86
N PHE A 59 21.73 -18.97 15.97
CA PHE A 59 21.37 -17.94 14.97
C PHE A 59 20.73 -18.53 13.69
N ILE A 60 20.88 -19.84 13.44
CA ILE A 60 20.32 -20.52 12.26
C ILE A 60 18.94 -21.13 12.57
N ALA A 61 18.56 -21.29 13.83
CA ALA A 61 17.28 -21.88 14.24
C ALA A 61 16.09 -20.89 14.28
N GLY A 62 16.32 -19.60 14.00
CA GLY A 62 15.28 -18.54 14.09
C GLY A 62 14.55 -18.22 12.78
N MET A 63 15.04 -18.69 11.63
CA MET A 63 14.31 -18.57 10.36
C MET A 63 13.31 -19.71 10.22
N SER A 64 12.24 -19.65 11.01
CA SER A 64 11.02 -20.37 10.60
C SER A 64 10.59 -19.74 9.27
N PRO A 65 10.40 -20.51 8.19
CA PRO A 65 9.71 -19.98 7.02
C PRO A 65 8.37 -19.46 7.54
N ALA A 66 7.98 -18.25 7.14
CA ALA A 66 6.64 -17.74 7.41
C ALA A 66 5.66 -18.74 6.80
N ALA A 67 5.21 -19.70 7.60
CA ALA A 67 4.17 -20.63 7.22
C ALA A 67 2.97 -19.75 6.97
N ALA A 68 2.66 -19.54 5.68
CA ALA A 68 1.52 -18.75 5.27
C ALA A 68 0.31 -19.30 6.04
N GLN A 69 -0.21 -18.49 6.95
CA GLN A 69 -1.24 -18.92 7.89
C GLN A 69 -2.42 -19.46 7.08
N THR A 70 -2.79 -20.72 7.33
CA THR A 70 -3.87 -21.37 6.59
C THR A 70 -5.18 -20.65 6.87
N VAL A 71 -5.82 -20.15 5.81
CA VAL A 71 -7.07 -19.40 5.94
C VAL A 71 -8.22 -20.39 6.05
N LYS A 72 -8.98 -20.32 7.14
CA LYS A 72 -10.17 -21.14 7.34
C LYS A 72 -11.29 -20.70 6.40
N GLY A 73 -12.12 -21.64 5.96
CA GLY A 73 -13.33 -21.32 5.22
C GLY A 73 -14.31 -22.47 5.15
N ASP A 74 -15.48 -22.13 4.63
CA ASP A 74 -16.63 -23.02 4.48
C ASP A 74 -17.05 -23.07 3.01
N VAL A 75 -17.63 -24.18 2.59
CA VAL A 75 -18.21 -24.33 1.25
C VAL A 75 -19.70 -24.56 1.38
N SER A 76 -20.50 -23.77 0.66
CA SER A 76 -21.93 -24.00 0.48
C SER A 76 -22.24 -24.21 -0.99
N ILE A 77 -23.15 -25.15 -1.27
CA ILE A 77 -23.50 -25.54 -2.63
C ILE A 77 -25.02 -25.52 -2.73
N SER A 78 -25.52 -24.88 -3.79
CA SER A 78 -26.95 -24.83 -4.07
C SER A 78 -27.21 -25.02 -5.54
N THR A 79 -28.17 -25.89 -5.87
CA THR A 79 -28.68 -26.05 -7.22
C THR A 79 -30.05 -25.38 -7.28
N LYS A 80 -30.14 -24.25 -7.99
CA LYS A 80 -31.36 -23.44 -8.14
C LYS A 80 -31.44 -22.91 -9.56
N ASP A 81 -32.65 -22.71 -10.06
CA ASP A 81 -32.91 -22.09 -11.37
C ASP A 81 -32.19 -22.78 -12.55
N GLY A 82 -31.89 -24.07 -12.43
CA GLY A 82 -31.27 -24.87 -13.50
C GLY A 82 -29.74 -24.85 -13.56
N TYR A 83 -29.04 -24.26 -12.58
CA TYR A 83 -27.58 -24.31 -12.47
C TYR A 83 -27.14 -24.64 -11.03
N THR A 84 -25.87 -25.01 -10.86
CA THR A 84 -25.28 -25.24 -9.53
C THR A 84 -24.31 -24.11 -9.20
N ARG A 85 -24.48 -23.49 -8.03
CA ARG A 85 -23.59 -22.48 -7.48
C ARG A 85 -22.82 -23.05 -6.28
N ILE A 86 -21.50 -22.99 -6.35
CA ILE A 86 -20.57 -23.29 -5.27
C ILE A 86 -20.09 -21.95 -4.71
N ILE A 87 -20.21 -21.76 -3.40
CA ILE A 87 -19.75 -20.58 -2.69
C ILE A 87 -18.68 -21.03 -1.72
N VAL A 88 -17.46 -20.57 -1.92
CA VAL A 88 -16.37 -20.74 -0.97
C VAL A 88 -16.27 -19.46 -0.16
N LYS A 89 -16.58 -19.52 1.13
CA LYS A 89 -16.49 -18.38 2.06
C LYS A 89 -15.24 -18.55 2.91
N LEU A 90 -14.33 -17.60 2.85
CA LEU A 90 -13.08 -17.59 3.58
C LEU A 90 -13.15 -16.61 4.76
N ALA A 91 -12.26 -16.77 5.74
CA ALA A 91 -12.11 -15.83 6.86
C ALA A 91 -11.45 -14.50 6.45
N GLU A 92 -10.65 -14.53 5.38
CA GLU A 92 -9.95 -13.39 4.81
C GLU A 92 -10.06 -13.43 3.28
N GLU A 93 -9.89 -12.29 2.63
CA GLU A 93 -9.79 -12.24 1.17
C GLU A 93 -8.52 -12.98 0.71
N VAL A 94 -8.71 -13.96 -0.18
CA VAL A 94 -7.63 -14.73 -0.80
C VAL A 94 -7.86 -14.71 -2.30
N GLU A 95 -6.88 -14.16 -3.02
CA GLU A 95 -6.86 -14.16 -4.47
C GLU A 95 -6.92 -15.61 -4.98
N SER A 96 -7.83 -15.86 -5.93
CA SER A 96 -8.08 -17.19 -6.46
C SER A 96 -8.23 -17.17 -7.98
N THR A 97 -7.89 -18.28 -8.62
CA THR A 97 -7.99 -18.48 -10.08
C THR A 97 -8.73 -19.78 -10.35
N VAL A 98 -9.77 -19.71 -11.17
CA VAL A 98 -10.57 -20.89 -11.56
C VAL A 98 -10.22 -21.26 -13.00
N LYS A 99 -9.85 -22.52 -13.21
CA LYS A 99 -9.56 -23.08 -14.54
C LYS A 99 -10.35 -24.35 -14.76
N VAL A 100 -10.74 -24.59 -16.01
CA VAL A 100 -11.42 -25.82 -16.43
C VAL A 100 -10.53 -26.56 -17.41
N ALA A 101 -10.22 -27.82 -17.12
CA ALA A 101 -9.43 -28.66 -17.99
C ALA A 101 -9.89 -30.12 -17.89
N GLY A 102 -10.20 -30.75 -19.02
CA GLY A 102 -10.54 -32.19 -19.07
C GLY A 102 -11.72 -32.62 -18.21
N GLY A 103 -12.75 -31.77 -18.06
CA GLY A 103 -13.89 -32.06 -17.18
C GLY A 103 -13.60 -31.88 -15.69
N ILE A 104 -12.50 -31.23 -15.34
CA ILE A 104 -12.13 -30.90 -13.97
C ILE A 104 -12.07 -29.38 -13.81
N VAL A 105 -12.70 -28.86 -12.77
CA VAL A 105 -12.53 -27.48 -12.31
C VAL A 105 -11.42 -27.48 -11.26
N VAL A 106 -10.40 -26.66 -11.51
CA VAL A 106 -9.29 -26.41 -10.59
C VAL A 106 -9.40 -24.99 -10.07
N VAL A 107 -9.55 -24.85 -8.76
CA VAL A 107 -9.52 -23.57 -8.07
C VAL A 107 -8.17 -23.44 -7.38
N GLN A 108 -7.33 -22.52 -7.82
CA GLN A 108 -6.04 -22.24 -7.22
C GLN A 108 -6.16 -21.02 -6.30
N PHE A 109 -5.67 -21.11 -5.08
CA PHE A 109 -5.56 -20.02 -4.12
C PHE A 109 -4.11 -19.57 -3.98
N LYS A 110 -3.92 -18.27 -3.80
CA LYS A 110 -2.59 -17.66 -3.57
C LYS A 110 -2.04 -17.95 -2.17
N ARG A 111 -2.93 -18.26 -1.22
CA ARG A 111 -2.60 -18.68 0.16
C ARG A 111 -3.25 -20.03 0.43
N PRO A 112 -2.66 -20.90 1.27
CA PRO A 112 -3.28 -22.16 1.64
C PRO A 112 -4.60 -21.90 2.37
N VAL A 113 -5.65 -22.63 1.98
CA VAL A 113 -6.98 -22.57 2.59
C VAL A 113 -7.35 -23.93 3.18
N ASP A 114 -8.14 -23.91 4.25
CA ASP A 114 -8.71 -25.10 4.87
C ASP A 114 -10.23 -25.02 4.76
N VAL A 115 -10.76 -25.66 3.73
CA VAL A 115 -12.19 -25.71 3.40
C VAL A 115 -12.64 -27.17 3.22
N GLY A 116 -13.88 -27.46 3.61
CA GLY A 116 -14.49 -28.79 3.48
C GLY A 116 -15.29 -28.93 2.20
N ILE A 117 -14.66 -29.42 1.12
CA ILE A 117 -15.28 -29.59 -0.22
C ILE A 117 -15.86 -31.00 -0.43
N GLU A 118 -15.59 -31.93 0.47
CA GLU A 118 -15.86 -33.37 0.33
C GLU A 118 -17.36 -33.68 0.22
N LYS A 119 -18.22 -32.81 0.77
CA LYS A 119 -19.68 -32.94 0.70
C LYS A 119 -20.27 -32.49 -0.65
N ALA A 120 -19.44 -31.99 -1.57
CA ALA A 120 -19.92 -31.44 -2.84
C ALA A 120 -20.61 -32.46 -3.74
N THR A 121 -20.09 -33.70 -3.79
CA THR A 121 -20.69 -34.78 -4.58
C THR A 121 -22.10 -35.12 -4.10
N THR A 122 -22.35 -35.08 -2.79
CA THR A 122 -23.69 -35.31 -2.22
C THR A 122 -24.62 -34.12 -2.43
N ALA A 123 -24.10 -32.90 -2.40
CA ALA A 123 -24.90 -31.69 -2.54
C ALA A 123 -25.36 -31.41 -3.99
N ALA A 124 -24.56 -31.81 -4.99
CA ALA A 124 -24.88 -31.61 -6.41
C ALA A 124 -24.40 -32.78 -7.30
N PRO A 125 -24.97 -34.00 -7.11
CA PRO A 125 -24.49 -35.21 -7.80
C PRO A 125 -24.59 -35.14 -9.33
N ASP A 126 -25.59 -34.42 -9.85
CA ASP A 126 -25.81 -34.25 -11.29
C ASP A 126 -24.69 -33.44 -11.98
N TYR A 127 -23.95 -32.64 -11.21
CA TYR A 127 -22.91 -31.74 -11.70
C TYR A 127 -21.51 -32.16 -11.25
N ILE A 128 -21.39 -32.70 -10.04
CA ILE A 128 -20.11 -32.98 -9.38
C ILE A 128 -19.98 -34.48 -9.12
N GLY A 129 -19.00 -35.11 -9.76
CA GLY A 129 -18.72 -36.55 -9.60
C GLY A 129 -17.77 -36.81 -8.44
N ALA A 130 -16.80 -35.92 -8.24
CA ALA A 130 -15.87 -35.97 -7.11
C ALA A 130 -15.36 -34.56 -6.79
N ALA A 131 -15.05 -34.29 -5.54
CA ALA A 131 -14.36 -33.06 -5.18
C ALA A 131 -13.38 -33.29 -4.02
N ARG A 132 -12.20 -32.69 -4.12
CA ARG A 132 -11.15 -32.80 -3.11
C ARG A 132 -10.33 -31.53 -3.02
N ARG A 133 -9.77 -31.31 -1.84
CA ARG A 133 -8.73 -30.30 -1.63
C ARG A 133 -7.36 -30.90 -1.86
N ASP A 134 -6.45 -30.11 -2.43
CA ASP A 134 -5.05 -30.50 -2.55
C ASP A 134 -4.40 -30.52 -1.14
N PRO A 135 -3.43 -31.43 -0.89
CA PRO A 135 -2.86 -31.60 0.45
C PRO A 135 -2.15 -30.36 1.00
N ASP A 136 -1.67 -29.49 0.12
CA ASP A 136 -1.04 -28.21 0.45
C ASP A 136 -2.04 -27.10 0.78
N GLY A 137 -3.34 -27.36 0.60
CA GLY A 137 -4.42 -26.38 0.78
C GLY A 137 -4.46 -25.30 -0.29
N THR A 138 -3.62 -25.35 -1.32
CA THR A 138 -3.57 -24.28 -2.33
C THR A 138 -4.54 -24.52 -3.48
N GLY A 139 -5.10 -25.73 -3.60
CA GLY A 139 -5.99 -26.11 -4.69
C GLY A 139 -7.29 -26.78 -4.23
N LEU A 140 -8.36 -26.58 -4.99
CA LEU A 140 -9.52 -27.47 -5.01
C LEU A 140 -9.64 -28.09 -6.40
N ARG A 141 -9.90 -29.40 -6.46
CA ARG A 141 -10.14 -30.13 -7.70
C ARG A 141 -11.52 -30.75 -7.65
N ILE A 142 -12.35 -30.36 -8.60
CA ILE A 142 -13.76 -30.77 -8.70
C ILE A 142 -13.92 -31.47 -10.05
N ALA A 143 -14.11 -32.78 -10.05
CA ALA A 143 -14.44 -33.56 -11.22
C ALA A 143 -15.93 -33.38 -11.54
N LEU A 144 -16.23 -33.01 -12.79
CA LEU A 144 -17.58 -32.75 -13.26
C LEU A 144 -18.23 -34.04 -13.77
N SER A 145 -19.50 -34.24 -13.44
CA SER A 145 -20.32 -35.37 -13.94
C SER A 145 -20.83 -35.15 -15.36
N ARG A 146 -20.77 -33.91 -15.85
CA ARG A 146 -21.24 -33.52 -17.19
C ARG A 146 -20.46 -32.32 -17.71
N LYS A 147 -20.62 -32.04 -19.00
CA LYS A 147 -20.11 -30.80 -19.60
C LYS A 147 -20.91 -29.60 -19.09
N VAL A 148 -20.18 -28.58 -18.66
CA VAL A 148 -20.74 -27.32 -18.16
C VAL A 148 -19.86 -26.15 -18.61
N THR A 149 -20.47 -24.98 -18.70
CA THR A 149 -19.76 -23.71 -18.74
C THR A 149 -19.54 -23.25 -17.29
N VAL A 150 -18.34 -22.77 -16.97
CA VAL A 150 -18.02 -22.27 -15.63
C VAL A 150 -17.99 -20.76 -15.63
N ASN A 151 -18.75 -20.14 -14.73
CA ASN A 151 -18.67 -18.71 -14.43
C ASN A 151 -18.12 -18.54 -13.01
N SER A 152 -17.07 -17.74 -12.84
CA SER A 152 -16.42 -17.54 -11.55
C SER A 152 -16.36 -16.06 -11.18
N MET A 153 -16.70 -15.72 -9.94
CA MET A 153 -16.69 -14.34 -9.45
C MET A 153 -16.11 -14.30 -8.03
N ALA A 154 -15.13 -13.45 -7.79
CA ALA A 154 -14.60 -13.17 -6.45
C ALA A 154 -15.22 -11.87 -5.91
N ALA A 155 -15.68 -11.88 -4.66
CA ALA A 155 -16.31 -10.74 -4.01
C ALA A 155 -15.94 -10.70 -2.52
N GLY A 156 -14.91 -9.94 -2.19
CA GLY A 156 -14.32 -9.89 -0.84
C GLY A 156 -13.85 -11.28 -0.41
N GLU A 157 -14.38 -11.79 0.69
CA GLU A 157 -13.99 -13.09 1.24
C GLU A 157 -14.76 -14.28 0.64
N ARG A 158 -15.54 -14.07 -0.43
CA ARG A 158 -16.37 -15.10 -1.07
C ARG A 158 -15.97 -15.33 -2.52
N LEU A 159 -15.79 -16.59 -2.90
CA LEU A 159 -15.63 -17.02 -4.29
C LEU A 159 -16.89 -17.78 -4.73
N PHE A 160 -17.51 -17.31 -5.81
CA PHE A 160 -18.66 -17.92 -6.46
C PHE A 160 -18.19 -18.67 -7.70
N ILE A 161 -18.63 -19.92 -7.83
CA ILE A 161 -18.36 -20.77 -9.00
C ILE A 161 -19.70 -21.35 -9.45
N ASP A 162 -20.19 -20.89 -10.58
CA ASP A 162 -21.42 -21.37 -11.19
C ASP A 162 -21.08 -22.40 -12.26
N LEU A 163 -21.76 -23.54 -12.18
CA LEU A 163 -21.72 -24.62 -13.15
C LEU A 163 -23.00 -24.57 -13.96
N LEU A 164 -22.91 -24.05 -15.18
CA LEU A 164 -24.04 -23.88 -16.08
C LEU A 164 -24.08 -25.07 -17.07
N PRO A 165 -25.20 -25.81 -17.17
CA PRO A 165 -25.30 -26.91 -18.13
C PRO A 165 -25.27 -26.39 -19.58
N GLU A 166 -24.98 -27.27 -20.54
CA GLU A 166 -25.01 -26.93 -21.99
C GLU A 166 -26.38 -26.41 -22.47
N THR A 167 -27.45 -26.73 -21.73
CA THR A 167 -28.81 -26.25 -22.01
C THR A 167 -29.05 -24.80 -21.57
N TRP A 168 -28.06 -24.12 -20.96
CA TRP A 168 -28.20 -22.74 -20.50
C TRP A 168 -28.18 -21.75 -21.67
N THR A 169 -29.26 -20.99 -21.84
CA THR A 169 -29.43 -20.03 -22.95
C THR A 169 -29.47 -18.57 -22.51
N GLY A 170 -29.36 -18.30 -21.20
CA GLY A 170 -29.41 -16.96 -20.62
C GLY A 170 -28.03 -16.35 -20.34
N VAL A 171 -28.04 -15.12 -19.79
CA VAL A 171 -26.83 -14.50 -19.23
C VAL A 171 -26.37 -15.28 -18.00
N ALA A 172 -25.06 -15.38 -17.78
CA ALA A 172 -24.54 -16.02 -16.58
C ALA A 172 -25.03 -15.31 -15.31
N PRO A 173 -25.38 -16.04 -14.24
CA PRO A 173 -25.85 -15.45 -12.99
C PRO A 173 -24.82 -14.47 -12.41
N GLY A 174 -25.28 -13.30 -11.96
CA GLY A 174 -24.45 -12.29 -11.31
C GLY A 174 -24.17 -12.58 -9.83
N LEU A 175 -23.46 -11.66 -9.19
CA LEU A 175 -23.28 -11.66 -7.74
C LEU A 175 -24.64 -11.47 -7.04
N PRO A 176 -24.91 -12.21 -5.96
CA PRO A 176 -26.09 -12.00 -5.12
C PRO A 176 -26.18 -10.56 -4.59
N GLN A 177 -27.41 -10.01 -4.53
CA GLN A 177 -27.63 -8.62 -4.08
C GLN A 177 -27.20 -8.37 -2.63
N ASP A 178 -27.41 -9.35 -1.74
CA ASP A 178 -26.97 -9.29 -0.35
C ASP A 178 -25.44 -9.10 -0.22
N VAL A 179 -24.67 -9.72 -1.12
CA VAL A 179 -23.21 -9.56 -1.16
C VAL A 179 -22.82 -8.17 -1.63
N ILE A 180 -23.51 -7.64 -2.65
CA ILE A 180 -23.29 -6.28 -3.16
C ILE A 180 -23.60 -5.26 -2.06
N GLU A 181 -24.73 -5.44 -1.37
CA GLU A 181 -25.14 -4.58 -0.25
C GLU A 181 -24.16 -4.64 0.92
N ASP A 182 -23.71 -5.84 1.30
CA ASP A 182 -22.70 -6.02 2.34
C ASP A 182 -21.39 -5.31 2.00
N LEU A 183 -20.90 -5.47 0.77
CA LEU A 183 -19.67 -4.82 0.31
C LEU A 183 -19.83 -3.30 0.27
N ALA A 184 -20.95 -2.81 -0.25
CA ALA A 184 -21.26 -1.37 -0.28
C ALA A 184 -21.37 -0.78 1.13
N ARG A 185 -21.97 -1.50 2.08
CA ARG A 185 -22.06 -1.08 3.48
C ARG A 185 -20.68 -0.97 4.12
N ARG A 186 -19.85 -2.01 3.98
CA ARG A 186 -18.47 -2.01 4.51
C ARG A 186 -17.62 -0.89 3.91
N ALA A 187 -17.74 -0.64 2.59
CA ALA A 187 -17.01 0.43 1.92
C ALA A 187 -17.38 1.81 2.49
N ARG A 188 -18.68 2.10 2.68
CA ARG A 188 -19.14 3.36 3.28
C ARG A 188 -18.68 3.53 4.73
N GLU A 189 -18.70 2.46 5.51
CA GLU A 189 -18.23 2.48 6.90
C GLU A 189 -16.73 2.75 6.98
N ALA A 190 -15.93 2.08 6.15
CA ALA A 190 -14.49 2.31 6.05
C ALA A 190 -14.17 3.76 5.64
N GLU A 191 -14.88 4.31 4.64
CA GLU A 191 -14.70 5.69 4.21
C GLU A 191 -15.07 6.68 5.33
N LYS A 192 -16.18 6.43 6.04
CA LYS A 192 -16.60 7.26 7.17
C LYS A 192 -15.54 7.27 8.27
N LEU A 193 -14.98 6.11 8.61
CA LEU A 193 -13.92 5.98 9.61
C LEU A 193 -12.64 6.71 9.16
N LEU A 194 -12.21 6.52 7.92
CA LEU A 194 -11.04 7.24 7.37
C LEU A 194 -11.25 8.76 7.38
N ARG A 195 -12.45 9.23 7.03
CA ARG A 195 -12.79 10.66 7.09
C ARG A 195 -12.76 11.18 8.52
N GLN A 196 -13.30 10.43 9.48
CA GLN A 196 -13.26 10.80 10.89
C GLN A 196 -11.82 10.85 11.42
N GLN A 197 -11.01 9.84 11.12
CA GLN A 197 -9.60 9.82 11.47
C GLN A 197 -8.85 11.01 10.87
N ARG A 198 -9.10 11.34 9.60
CA ARG A 198 -8.50 12.51 8.95
C ARG A 198 -8.90 13.82 9.65
N LEU A 199 -10.17 13.99 10.01
CA LEU A 199 -10.64 15.18 10.72
C LEU A 199 -10.07 15.28 12.14
N VAL A 200 -9.94 14.16 12.85
CA VAL A 200 -9.31 14.13 14.18
C VAL A 200 -7.83 14.47 14.06
N ASN A 201 -7.11 13.87 13.12
CA ASN A 201 -5.70 14.14 12.87
C ASN A 201 -5.50 15.63 12.53
N GLN A 202 -6.29 16.19 11.60
CA GLN A 202 -6.24 17.62 11.25
C GLN A 202 -6.55 18.53 12.45
N LYS A 203 -7.56 18.22 13.27
CA LYS A 203 -7.88 19.02 14.47
C LYS A 203 -6.80 18.93 15.54
N SER A 204 -6.10 17.80 15.63
CA SER A 204 -5.06 17.56 16.63
C SER A 204 -3.71 18.21 16.30
N GLN A 205 -3.51 18.64 15.05
CA GLN A 205 -2.33 19.41 14.65
C GLN A 205 -2.39 20.81 15.29
N ARG A 206 -1.79 20.94 16.48
CA ARG A 206 -1.62 22.24 17.14
C ARG A 206 -0.77 23.14 16.23
N PRO A 207 -1.10 24.44 16.09
CA PRO A 207 -0.24 25.36 15.37
C PRO A 207 1.18 25.36 15.97
N MET A 208 2.20 25.08 15.16
CA MET A 208 3.59 25.11 15.58
C MET A 208 4.04 26.56 15.64
N ARG A 209 4.54 27.00 16.79
CA ARG A 209 4.99 28.37 16.98
C ARG A 209 6.29 28.61 16.25
N VAL A 210 6.41 29.76 15.59
CA VAL A 210 7.68 30.28 15.09
C VAL A 210 8.20 31.29 16.09
N ARG A 211 9.37 31.02 16.69
CA ARG A 211 10.00 31.95 17.63
C ARG A 211 10.87 32.93 16.88
N VAL A 212 10.82 34.19 17.31
CA VAL A 212 11.61 35.26 16.72
C VAL A 212 12.64 35.76 17.72
N ALA A 213 13.88 35.95 17.27
CA ALA A 213 14.92 36.63 18.03
C ALA A 213 15.63 37.67 17.16
N THR A 214 15.52 38.94 17.52
CA THR A 214 16.20 40.03 16.82
C THR A 214 17.63 40.15 17.34
N GLN A 215 18.61 39.98 16.46
CA GLN A 215 20.02 40.21 16.72
C GLN A 215 20.48 41.52 16.07
N PRO A 216 21.65 42.08 16.43
CA PRO A 216 22.11 43.35 15.87
C PRO A 216 22.24 43.36 14.33
N THR A 217 22.53 42.22 13.71
CA THR A 217 22.78 42.11 12.26
C THR A 217 21.75 41.28 11.50
N PHE A 218 20.90 40.50 12.19
CA PHE A 218 19.88 39.67 11.56
C PHE A 218 18.72 39.37 12.52
N THR A 219 17.56 39.04 11.97
CA THR A 219 16.44 38.45 12.73
C THR A 219 16.42 36.95 12.51
N ARG A 220 16.40 36.18 13.59
CA ARG A 220 16.32 34.72 13.59
C ARG A 220 14.89 34.24 13.76
N TYR A 221 14.44 33.38 12.85
CA TYR A 221 13.19 32.65 12.91
C TYR A 221 13.49 31.18 13.21
N VAL A 222 12.99 30.68 14.34
CA VAL A 222 13.15 29.27 14.74
C VAL A 222 11.80 28.57 14.60
N PHE A 223 11.74 27.64 13.67
CA PHE A 223 10.62 26.73 13.50
C PHE A 223 10.83 25.54 14.45
N GLU A 224 10.08 25.51 15.55
CA GLU A 224 10.10 24.40 16.48
C GLU A 224 9.30 23.24 15.88
N LEU A 225 9.94 22.10 15.59
CA LEU A 225 9.29 20.93 15.01
C LEU A 225 9.28 19.77 16.01
N SER A 226 8.20 19.00 16.04
CA SER A 226 8.03 17.87 16.95
C SER A 226 8.87 16.64 16.59
N ASP A 227 9.29 16.53 15.33
CA ASP A 227 10.09 15.43 14.79
C ASP A 227 11.02 15.96 13.68
N VAL A 228 11.97 15.14 13.21
CA VAL A 228 12.89 15.46 12.12
C VAL A 228 12.13 15.43 10.79
N VAL A 229 11.62 16.59 10.38
CA VAL A 229 10.90 16.78 9.11
C VAL A 229 11.86 17.13 7.99
N PRO A 230 11.78 16.53 6.78
CA PRO A 230 12.56 16.98 5.63
C PRO A 230 12.17 18.43 5.24
N VAL A 231 13.17 19.28 5.02
CA VAL A 231 12.96 20.70 4.66
C VAL A 231 13.76 21.03 3.41
N THR A 232 13.10 21.67 2.44
CA THR A 232 13.70 22.21 1.23
C THR A 232 13.58 23.73 1.23
N THR A 233 14.57 24.41 0.64
CA THR A 233 14.58 25.87 0.55
C THR A 233 14.86 26.32 -0.86
N ASP A 234 14.09 27.27 -1.34
CA ASP A 234 14.30 27.95 -2.60
C ASP A 234 14.45 29.46 -2.33
N ARG A 235 15.59 30.03 -2.74
CA ARG A 235 15.91 31.44 -2.52
C ARG A 235 16.05 32.13 -3.87
N THR A 236 15.26 33.19 -4.05
CA THR A 236 15.36 34.12 -5.16
C THR A 236 15.77 35.49 -4.65
N LYS A 237 15.89 36.48 -5.55
CA LYS A 237 16.16 37.87 -5.16
C LYS A 237 15.01 38.51 -4.38
N ASP A 238 13.78 38.06 -4.64
CA ASP A 238 12.56 38.67 -4.12
C ASP A 238 11.94 37.87 -2.95
N ALA A 239 12.36 36.61 -2.75
CA ALA A 239 11.80 35.78 -1.67
C ALA A 239 12.70 34.60 -1.26
N LEU A 240 12.49 34.13 -0.03
CA LEU A 240 12.87 32.80 0.44
C LEU A 240 11.59 31.97 0.66
N ILE A 241 11.57 30.78 0.07
CA ILE A 241 10.52 29.77 0.22
C ILE A 241 11.11 28.61 1.02
N VAL A 242 10.51 28.30 2.17
CA VAL A 242 10.87 27.16 3.01
C VAL A 242 9.73 26.16 2.99
N THR A 243 9.98 24.95 2.48
CA THR A 243 8.96 23.89 2.37
C THR A 243 9.30 22.74 3.31
N PHE A 244 8.35 22.43 4.19
CA PHE A 244 8.40 21.34 5.16
C PHE A 244 7.59 20.16 4.59
N GLY A 245 8.19 18.97 4.50
CA GLY A 245 7.57 17.79 3.88
C GLY A 245 6.47 17.10 4.71
N ILE A 246 5.76 17.86 5.54
CA ILE A 246 4.53 17.45 6.21
C ILE A 246 3.57 18.64 6.32
N PRO A 247 2.24 18.40 6.32
CA PRO A 247 1.24 19.47 6.43
C PRO A 247 1.13 19.95 7.88
N LEU A 248 1.97 20.93 8.24
CA LEU A 248 1.97 21.62 9.54
C LEU A 248 1.40 23.04 9.44
N LYS A 249 0.52 23.41 10.36
CA LYS A 249 0.09 24.80 10.51
C LYS A 249 1.10 25.57 11.36
N PHE A 250 1.72 26.61 10.82
CA PHE A 250 2.61 27.50 11.59
C PHE A 250 1.85 28.71 12.13
N ASP A 251 2.09 29.06 13.39
CA ASP A 251 1.69 30.34 13.96
C ASP A 251 2.79 31.39 13.68
N LEU A 252 2.49 32.28 12.73
CA LEU A 252 3.39 33.34 12.25
C LEU A 252 3.13 34.70 12.91
N THR A 253 2.31 34.76 13.96
CA THR A 253 1.90 36.03 14.58
C THR A 253 3.11 36.82 15.11
N ASP A 254 4.00 36.14 15.84
CA ASP A 254 5.23 36.74 16.36
C ASP A 254 6.18 37.15 15.23
N ALA A 255 6.34 36.27 14.22
CA ALA A 255 7.15 36.52 13.03
C ALA A 255 6.74 37.78 12.27
N LYS A 256 5.44 38.02 12.12
CA LYS A 256 4.90 39.22 11.46
C LYS A 256 5.01 40.47 12.33
N THR A 257 4.89 40.33 13.64
CA THR A 257 4.97 41.45 14.59
C THR A 257 6.40 41.99 14.68
N ASN A 258 7.39 41.09 14.71
CA ASN A 258 8.81 41.41 14.84
C ASN A 258 9.55 41.37 13.49
N MET A 259 8.85 41.72 12.41
CA MET A 259 9.39 41.67 11.05
C MET A 259 10.37 42.84 10.81
N PRO A 260 11.62 42.58 10.36
CA PRO A 260 12.56 43.63 9.98
C PRO A 260 12.15 44.31 8.67
N SER A 261 12.60 45.55 8.45
CA SER A 261 12.24 46.35 7.26
C SER A 261 12.72 45.76 5.92
N VAL A 262 13.72 44.88 5.95
CA VAL A 262 14.19 44.11 4.78
C VAL A 262 13.12 43.15 4.25
N LEU A 263 12.11 42.81 5.06
CA LEU A 263 10.99 41.96 4.65
C LEU A 263 9.77 42.80 4.29
N LYS A 264 9.15 42.45 3.16
CA LYS A 264 7.84 42.93 2.74
C LYS A 264 6.70 42.16 3.42
N GLY A 265 6.90 40.88 3.70
CA GLY A 265 5.86 40.05 4.32
C GLY A 265 6.29 38.60 4.54
N ILE A 266 5.60 37.94 5.48
CA ILE A 266 5.77 36.53 5.80
C ILE A 266 4.42 35.82 5.64
N GLU A 267 4.34 34.83 4.76
CA GLU A 267 3.12 34.09 4.46
C GLU A 267 3.34 32.59 4.70
N GLY A 268 2.31 31.91 5.20
CA GLY A 268 2.33 30.48 5.46
C GLY A 268 1.17 29.79 4.74
N PHE A 269 1.48 28.73 4.02
CA PHE A 269 0.54 27.91 3.27
C PHE A 269 0.65 26.46 3.73
N VAL A 270 -0.49 25.78 3.83
CA VAL A 270 -0.57 24.35 4.15
C VAL A 270 -1.23 23.68 2.97
N ASP A 271 -0.54 22.70 2.39
CA ASP A 271 -1.06 21.81 1.36
C ASP A 271 -1.40 20.44 1.98
N THR A 272 -1.75 19.46 1.15
CA THR A 272 -2.13 18.10 1.54
C THR A 272 -0.95 17.35 2.16
N ASP A 273 0.24 17.51 1.59
CA ASP A 273 1.43 16.73 1.94
C ASP A 273 2.58 17.58 2.51
N ALA A 274 2.51 18.91 2.40
CA ALA A 274 3.59 19.80 2.79
C ALA A 274 3.07 21.14 3.31
N SER A 275 3.94 21.87 4.00
CA SER A 275 3.70 23.26 4.40
C SER A 275 4.80 24.17 3.92
N THR A 276 4.44 25.35 3.47
CA THR A 276 5.37 26.32 2.89
C THR A 276 5.30 27.64 3.64
N VAL A 277 6.45 28.19 3.99
CA VAL A 277 6.57 29.53 4.57
C VAL A 277 7.39 30.39 3.60
N ARG A 278 6.77 31.48 3.12
CA ARG A 278 7.38 32.43 2.20
C ARG A 278 7.75 33.71 2.94
N PHE A 279 9.04 34.05 2.91
CA PHE A 279 9.55 35.36 3.29
C PHE A 279 9.73 36.18 2.02
N SER A 280 9.00 37.27 1.88
CA SER A 280 9.07 38.16 0.71
C SER A 280 9.99 39.34 1.05
N PHE A 281 11.01 39.59 0.25
CA PHE A 281 12.01 40.63 0.47
C PHE A 281 11.52 41.98 -0.09
N ALA A 282 11.78 43.05 0.68
CA ALA A 282 11.57 44.43 0.26
C ALA A 282 12.85 45.06 -0.30
N ASP A 283 14.01 44.59 0.18
CA ASP A 283 15.35 45.01 -0.22
C ASP A 283 16.29 43.78 -0.22
N VAL A 284 17.54 43.95 -0.64
CA VAL A 284 18.54 42.89 -0.68
C VAL A 284 18.80 42.35 0.73
N ALA A 285 18.39 41.09 0.94
CA ALA A 285 18.55 40.38 2.21
C ALA A 285 19.76 39.46 2.19
N ASP A 286 20.53 39.43 3.29
CA ASP A 286 21.41 38.30 3.60
C ASP A 286 20.60 37.22 4.33
N VAL A 287 20.75 35.96 3.89
CA VAL A 287 19.89 34.84 4.35
C VAL A 287 20.75 33.63 4.63
N ARG A 288 20.56 33.07 5.82
CA ARG A 288 21.17 31.80 6.22
C ARG A 288 20.11 30.85 6.74
N THR A 289 20.07 29.64 6.21
CA THR A 289 19.18 28.58 6.69
C THR A 289 20.00 27.38 7.13
N PHE A 290 19.58 26.73 8.22
CA PHE A 290 20.22 25.52 8.73
C PHE A 290 19.29 24.75 9.66
N ARG A 291 19.61 23.48 9.89
CA ARG A 291 18.93 22.64 10.87
C ARG A 291 19.69 22.67 12.20
N GLU A 292 18.95 22.78 13.29
CA GLU A 292 19.46 22.71 14.66
C GLU A 292 18.58 21.72 15.43
N ASP A 293 19.07 20.49 15.63
CA ASP A 293 18.31 19.36 16.16
C ASP A 293 17.00 19.10 15.36
N THR A 294 15.84 19.18 16.03
CA THR A 294 14.53 19.11 15.38
C THR A 294 14.10 20.46 14.81
N ASN A 295 14.71 21.56 15.23
CA ASN A 295 14.36 22.89 14.78
C ASN A 295 14.93 23.19 13.40
N TYR A 296 14.22 24.03 12.66
CA TYR A 296 14.74 24.64 11.44
C TYR A 296 14.90 26.14 11.66
N VAL A 297 16.06 26.67 11.31
CA VAL A 297 16.44 28.06 11.61
C VAL A 297 16.63 28.83 10.32
N VAL A 298 16.06 30.03 10.28
CA VAL A 298 16.19 31.00 9.18
C VAL A 298 16.64 32.33 9.78
N ASP A 299 17.85 32.75 9.44
CA ASP A 299 18.39 34.06 9.79
C ASP A 299 18.27 34.99 8.58
N ILE A 300 17.74 36.20 8.78
CA ILE A 300 17.54 37.21 7.73
C ILE A 300 18.10 38.54 8.21
N GLY A 301 19.12 39.06 7.52
CA GLY A 301 19.76 40.35 7.78
C GLY A 301 19.71 41.28 6.58
N ALA A 302 20.05 42.55 6.81
CA ALA A 302 20.33 43.47 5.70
C ALA A 302 21.65 43.05 5.03
N ALA A 303 21.74 43.14 3.71
CA ALA A 303 22.95 42.78 3.00
C ALA A 303 24.05 43.84 3.19
N ASP A 304 24.93 43.63 4.17
CA ASP A 304 26.12 44.45 4.39
C ASP A 304 27.26 44.05 3.43
N GLY A 305 27.08 44.22 2.11
CA GLY A 305 28.16 44.20 1.11
C GLY A 305 29.07 42.96 1.03
N LYS A 306 28.84 41.91 1.82
CA LYS A 306 29.55 40.63 1.78
C LYS A 306 28.55 39.55 1.43
N GLU A 307 28.55 39.15 0.16
CA GLU A 307 27.79 38.00 -0.33
C GLU A 307 28.21 36.75 0.46
N SER A 308 27.35 36.31 1.38
CA SER A 308 27.46 34.98 1.99
C SER A 308 26.76 33.99 1.08
N ASN A 309 27.57 33.28 0.29
CA ASN A 309 27.13 32.21 -0.59
C ASN A 309 26.78 30.98 0.28
N ASN A 310 25.53 30.85 0.71
CA ASN A 310 25.08 29.70 1.48
C ASN A 310 23.91 29.01 0.78
N GLY A 311 24.23 28.20 -0.23
CA GLY A 311 23.34 27.17 -0.73
C GLY A 311 23.29 26.02 0.29
N GLY A 312 22.07 25.63 0.69
CA GLY A 312 21.87 24.34 1.36
C GLY A 312 22.38 23.18 0.48
N PRO A 313 22.60 21.97 1.04
CA PRO A 313 23.19 20.87 0.30
C PRO A 313 22.34 20.55 -0.93
N LYS A 314 22.93 20.73 -2.12
CA LYS A 314 22.47 20.02 -3.31
C LYS A 314 22.77 18.55 -3.03
N ILE A 315 21.74 17.73 -2.97
CA ILE A 315 21.90 16.28 -3.01
C ILE A 315 22.38 15.98 -4.44
N ASP A 316 23.66 15.67 -4.58
CA ASP A 316 24.28 15.25 -5.82
C ASP A 316 23.71 13.88 -6.23
N ASP A 317 22.69 13.91 -7.09
CA ASP A 317 22.30 12.75 -7.86
C ASP A 317 23.26 12.62 -9.05
N GLN A 318 24.49 12.18 -8.79
CA GLN A 318 25.44 11.79 -9.84
C GLN A 318 26.57 10.88 -9.33
N ALA A 319 26.20 9.68 -8.89
CA ALA A 319 27.09 8.54 -9.00
C ALA A 319 27.12 8.05 -10.46
N ARG A 320 27.94 8.67 -11.30
CA ARG A 320 28.47 8.00 -12.51
C ARG A 320 29.78 8.62 -12.98
N ALA A 321 30.85 7.86 -12.71
CA ALA A 321 32.09 7.72 -13.47
C ALA A 321 32.83 9.01 -13.89
N ALA A 322 33.87 9.36 -13.12
CA ALA A 322 35.00 10.11 -13.64
C ALA A 322 35.92 9.18 -14.46
N PRO A 323 36.42 9.60 -15.64
CA PRO A 323 37.62 9.01 -16.22
C PRO A 323 38.85 9.83 -15.80
N LEU A 324 39.83 9.19 -15.16
CA LEU A 324 41.18 9.72 -15.05
C LEU A 324 42.01 9.12 -16.19
N VAL A 325 42.60 10.00 -17.00
CA VAL A 325 43.59 9.65 -18.02
C VAL A 325 44.98 9.73 -17.42
N GLY A 326 45.81 8.72 -17.68
CA GLY A 326 47.27 8.89 -17.81
C GLY A 326 48.15 8.03 -16.91
N VAL A 327 48.34 6.76 -17.25
CA VAL A 327 49.64 6.06 -17.10
C VAL A 327 49.80 5.10 -18.29
N ASP A 328 50.87 5.27 -19.06
CA ASP A 328 51.26 4.46 -20.21
C ASP A 328 51.84 3.08 -19.83
N ALA A 329 51.79 2.18 -20.83
CA ALA A 329 51.89 0.72 -20.82
C ALA A 329 53.27 0.11 -20.46
N PRO A 330 53.31 -1.24 -20.33
CA PRO A 330 54.05 -1.96 -21.37
C PRO A 330 53.27 -3.10 -22.05
N ASP A 331 53.84 -3.49 -23.19
CA ASP A 331 53.40 -4.38 -24.25
C ASP A 331 52.75 -5.71 -23.86
N THR A 332 51.76 -6.13 -24.66
CA THR A 332 51.85 -7.39 -25.43
C THR A 332 50.79 -7.44 -26.55
N VAL A 333 51.26 -7.86 -27.72
CA VAL A 333 50.64 -7.92 -29.06
C VAL A 333 49.44 -8.90 -29.13
N PRO A 334 48.48 -8.77 -30.07
CA PRO A 334 48.71 -9.30 -31.43
C PRO A 334 48.04 -8.58 -32.62
N ALA A 335 48.85 -8.52 -33.69
CA ALA A 335 48.57 -8.87 -35.09
C ALA A 335 47.40 -8.22 -35.87
N LYS A 336 47.80 -7.40 -36.85
CA LYS A 336 47.07 -7.08 -38.07
C LYS A 336 47.76 -7.78 -39.25
N VAL A 337 47.01 -8.53 -40.07
CA VAL A 337 47.42 -8.88 -41.44
C VAL A 337 46.23 -8.69 -42.39
N ALA A 338 46.54 -8.08 -43.53
CA ALA A 338 45.67 -7.61 -44.59
C ALA A 338 45.49 -8.68 -45.71
N PRO A 339 44.72 -8.41 -46.80
CA PRO A 339 44.04 -9.41 -47.65
C PRO A 339 44.76 -9.83 -48.95
N GLY A 340 44.34 -10.94 -49.58
CA GLY A 340 44.70 -11.36 -50.95
C GLY A 340 43.81 -12.49 -51.53
N LYS A 341 43.36 -12.35 -52.79
CA LYS A 341 42.55 -13.27 -53.67
C LYS A 341 43.48 -14.14 -54.58
N PRO A 342 43.07 -15.06 -55.53
CA PRO A 342 41.76 -15.32 -56.20
C PRO A 342 41.36 -16.80 -56.62
N GLN A 343 40.15 -16.94 -57.22
CA GLN A 343 39.61 -18.00 -58.14
C GLN A 343 39.18 -19.38 -57.58
N ALA A 344 38.11 -20.07 -58.00
CA ALA A 344 37.02 -19.85 -58.97
C ALA A 344 35.86 -20.85 -58.72
N ALA A 345 34.59 -20.43 -58.87
CA ALA A 345 33.50 -21.18 -59.53
C ALA A 345 32.16 -20.41 -59.51
N VAL A 346 31.85 -19.82 -60.68
CA VAL A 346 30.55 -19.75 -61.38
C VAL A 346 29.39 -18.86 -60.82
N GLN A 347 29.16 -17.75 -61.57
CA GLN A 347 27.91 -17.02 -61.94
C GLN A 347 26.98 -16.53 -60.82
N ARG A 348 26.86 -15.22 -60.51
CA ARG A 348 26.43 -14.02 -61.27
C ARG A 348 24.94 -13.98 -61.66
N ASN A 349 24.19 -13.30 -60.78
CA ASN A 349 23.20 -12.24 -61.01
C ASN A 349 21.95 -12.48 -61.88
N GLN A 350 20.83 -12.27 -61.18
CA GLN A 350 19.80 -11.23 -61.40
C GLN A 350 18.37 -11.71 -61.74
N PRO A 351 17.36 -10.89 -61.34
CA PRO A 351 15.98 -11.31 -61.13
C PRO A 351 15.05 -11.00 -62.33
N GLN A 352 13.82 -11.50 -62.18
CA GLN A 352 12.58 -11.29 -62.97
C GLN A 352 12.28 -12.33 -64.05
N GLN A 353 11.23 -13.13 -63.78
CA GLN A 353 10.04 -13.35 -64.63
C GLN A 353 9.10 -14.27 -63.81
N ARG A 354 7.86 -13.88 -63.46
CA ARG A 354 6.66 -13.61 -64.27
C ARG A 354 6.01 -14.90 -64.79
N GLU A 355 5.17 -15.52 -63.94
CA GLU A 355 4.04 -16.37 -64.33
C GLU A 355 2.88 -15.99 -63.39
N LYS A 356 2.08 -14.99 -63.76
CA LYS A 356 0.81 -15.06 -64.51
C LYS A 356 -0.26 -15.95 -63.84
N PRO A 357 -1.33 -15.32 -63.31
CA PRO A 357 -2.60 -15.95 -62.99
C PRO A 357 -3.50 -16.16 -64.22
N ALA A 358 -4.35 -17.19 -64.12
CA ALA A 358 -5.68 -17.36 -64.70
C ALA A 358 -5.89 -17.53 -66.24
N GLU A 359 -6.53 -18.66 -66.55
CA GLU A 359 -7.46 -18.95 -67.65
C GLU A 359 -8.78 -19.35 -66.92
N ALA A 360 -10.00 -18.89 -67.20
CA ALA A 360 -10.60 -18.39 -68.44
C ALA A 360 -11.66 -17.28 -68.19
N ALA A 361 -11.87 -16.46 -69.23
CA ALA A 361 -13.06 -15.64 -69.52
C ALA A 361 -14.29 -16.54 -69.83
N ALA A 362 -15.56 -16.13 -69.89
CA ALA A 362 -16.27 -14.87 -70.19
C ALA A 362 -17.63 -14.92 -69.43
N GLU A 363 -18.38 -13.85 -69.14
CA GLU A 363 -19.02 -12.86 -70.01
C GLU A 363 -19.44 -11.61 -69.20
N LYS A 364 -19.42 -10.45 -69.86
CA LYS A 364 -20.12 -9.21 -69.44
C LYS A 364 -21.48 -9.19 -70.18
N PRO A 365 -22.55 -8.54 -69.69
CA PRO A 365 -22.56 -7.07 -69.74
C PRO A 365 -23.38 -6.33 -68.65
N ALA A 366 -23.00 -5.06 -68.50
CA ALA A 366 -23.83 -3.87 -68.25
C ALA A 366 -24.89 -3.87 -67.13
N ALA A 367 -24.65 -2.99 -66.14
CA ALA A 367 -25.70 -2.36 -65.35
C ALA A 367 -26.59 -1.45 -66.22
N PRO A 368 -27.85 -1.24 -65.80
CA PRO A 368 -28.23 0.14 -65.52
C PRO A 368 -28.99 0.30 -64.19
N ALA A 369 -28.61 1.39 -63.52
CA ALA A 369 -29.41 2.31 -62.71
C ALA A 369 -30.72 1.84 -62.03
N ARG A 370 -30.74 2.13 -60.71
CA ARG A 370 -31.77 2.91 -59.97
C ARG A 370 -32.63 2.12 -58.94
N ALA A 371 -32.60 2.68 -57.73
CA ALA A 371 -33.64 2.72 -56.69
C ALA A 371 -33.94 1.48 -55.82
N ALA A 372 -34.37 1.82 -54.60
CA ALA A 372 -35.11 1.05 -53.60
C ALA A 372 -34.30 0.38 -52.47
N GLU A 373 -34.07 1.20 -51.44
CA GLU A 373 -34.30 0.96 -50.01
C GLU A 373 -35.04 -0.35 -49.60
N PRO A 374 -34.63 -1.02 -48.50
CA PRO A 374 -35.19 -2.31 -48.08
C PRO A 374 -36.59 -2.20 -47.44
N PRO A 375 -37.46 -3.21 -47.60
CA PRO A 375 -38.81 -3.19 -47.04
C PRO A 375 -38.80 -3.46 -45.52
N ALA A 376 -39.44 -2.55 -44.79
CA ALA A 376 -39.84 -2.74 -43.40
C ALA A 376 -40.95 -3.82 -43.29
N PRO A 377 -40.94 -4.67 -42.24
CA PRO A 377 -42.04 -5.58 -41.98
C PRO A 377 -43.26 -4.84 -41.44
N ALA A 378 -44.41 -5.14 -42.05
CA ALA A 378 -45.72 -4.56 -41.79
C ALA A 378 -46.19 -4.71 -40.34
N LYS A 379 -46.52 -3.58 -39.71
CA LYS A 379 -47.38 -3.50 -38.52
C LYS A 379 -48.83 -3.36 -38.98
N LYS A 380 -49.68 -4.32 -38.59
CA LYS A 380 -51.14 -4.20 -38.66
C LYS A 380 -51.64 -3.34 -37.48
N SER A 381 -52.53 -2.43 -37.83
CA SER A 381 -53.59 -1.71 -37.11
C SER A 381 -53.85 -2.14 -35.66
N ALA A 382 -53.74 -1.22 -34.70
CA ALA A 382 -54.81 -0.34 -34.21
C ALA A 382 -55.81 -1.08 -33.31
N VAL A 383 -55.58 -0.97 -31.99
CA VAL A 383 -56.63 -1.07 -30.97
C VAL A 383 -56.46 0.15 -30.07
N GLU A 384 -57.55 0.91 -30.06
CA GLU A 384 -57.87 2.14 -29.37
C GLU A 384 -57.90 1.94 -27.84
N PRO A 385 -57.44 2.92 -27.03
CA PRO A 385 -57.61 2.87 -25.58
C PRO A 385 -59.05 3.26 -25.18
N PRO A 386 -59.70 2.58 -24.24
CA PRO A 386 -60.99 3.04 -23.75
C PRO A 386 -60.83 4.35 -22.97
N SER A 387 -61.54 5.36 -23.44
CA SER A 387 -61.86 6.58 -22.73
C SER A 387 -62.68 6.25 -21.48
N VAL A 388 -62.18 6.69 -20.32
CA VAL A 388 -62.94 6.70 -19.08
C VAL A 388 -63.83 7.93 -19.11
N SER A 389 -65.12 7.70 -19.37
CA SER A 389 -66.18 8.69 -19.25
C SER A 389 -66.39 9.07 -17.77
N ALA A 390 -66.15 10.33 -17.45
CA ALA A 390 -66.69 10.95 -16.25
C ALA A 390 -68.21 11.19 -16.40
N PRO A 391 -69.06 10.85 -15.43
CA PRO A 391 -70.41 11.35 -15.36
C PRO A 391 -70.47 12.62 -14.50
N GLN A 392 -70.85 13.76 -15.11
CA GLN A 392 -71.30 14.94 -14.37
C GLN A 392 -72.78 15.19 -14.64
N ALA A 393 -73.50 15.35 -13.52
CA ALA A 393 -74.72 16.10 -13.29
C ALA A 393 -76.08 15.53 -13.79
N GLN A 394 -76.86 15.06 -12.81
CA GLN A 394 -78.29 15.39 -12.71
C GLN A 394 -78.62 15.69 -11.24
N GLN A 395 -78.82 16.98 -10.96
CA GLN A 395 -79.63 17.48 -9.84
C GLN A 395 -81.06 17.74 -10.36
N PRO A 396 -82.05 17.67 -9.47
CA PRO A 396 -83.01 18.75 -9.32
C PRO A 396 -82.63 19.71 -8.18
#